data_AF-A0A8F5VL08-F1
#
_entry.id   AF-A0A8F5VL08-F1
#
_cell.length_a   1.000
_cell.length_b   1.000
_cell.length_c   1.000
_cell.angle_alpha   90.00
_cell.angle_beta   90.00
_cell.angle_gamma   90.00
#
_symmetry.space_group_name_H-M   'P 1'
#
loop_
_entity.id
_entity.type
_entity.pdbx_description
1 polymer ?
#
loop_
_entity_poly.entity_id
_entity_poly.type
_entity_poly.pdbx_seq_one_letter_code
_entity_poly.pdbx_strand_id
1 'polypeptide(L)' 'MSSVKEQIHAQITGALAGATFPIDTPERLIDAFPAGADTTCQVGELKMTAGEAGKLLKSTDFPFQSAKQVADIIVDRAGL' A
#
# COMPACT_ATOMS: atom_id res chain seq x y z
N MET A 1 -0.57 -21.69 5.51
CA MET A 1 -1.74 -20.80 5.62
C MET A 1 -1.22 -19.39 5.40
N SER A 2 -1.43 -18.82 4.22
CA SER A 2 -0.96 -17.46 3.94
C SER A 2 -1.92 -16.48 4.59
N SER A 3 -1.41 -15.63 5.48
CA SER A 3 -2.23 -14.68 6.22
C SER A 3 -2.83 -13.61 5.30
N VAL A 4 -3.96 -13.02 5.70
CA VAL A 4 -4.60 -11.88 5.01
C VAL A 4 -3.56 -10.78 4.71
N LYS A 5 -2.68 -10.53 5.69
CA LYS A 5 -1.51 -9.66 5.57
C LYS A 5 -0.64 -9.98 4.35
N GLU A 6 -0.20 -11.23 4.16
CA GLU A 6 0.68 -11.61 3.04
C GLU A 6 -0.01 -11.46 1.68
N GLN A 7 -1.30 -11.74 1.60
CA GLN A 7 -2.05 -11.60 0.34
C GLN A 7 -2.28 -10.13 -0.03
N ILE A 8 -2.64 -9.29 0.96
CA ILE A 8 -2.73 -7.83 0.75
C ILE A 8 -1.35 -7.28 0.40
N HIS A 9 -0.31 -7.72 1.12
CA HIS A 9 1.06 -7.33 0.87
C HIS A 9 1.49 -7.65 -0.56
N ALA A 10 1.27 -8.88 -1.03
CA ALA A 10 1.60 -9.30 -2.39
C ALA A 10 0.80 -8.52 -3.46
N GLN A 11 -0.50 -8.27 -3.24
CA GLN A 11 -1.31 -7.46 -4.17
C GLN A 11 -0.82 -6.01 -4.24
N ILE A 12 -0.58 -5.36 -3.10
CA ILE A 12 -0.08 -3.97 -3.07
C ILE A 12 1.30 -3.91 -3.71
N THR A 13 2.20 -4.82 -3.36
CA THR A 13 3.56 -4.85 -3.90
C THR A 13 3.55 -5.11 -5.41
N GLY A 14 2.64 -5.96 -5.89
CA GLY A 14 2.43 -6.22 -7.32
C GLY A 14 1.84 -5.04 -8.07
N ALA A 15 0.87 -4.34 -7.47
CA ALA A 15 0.27 -3.13 -8.04
C ALA A 15 1.28 -1.97 -8.11
N LEU A 16 2.14 -1.85 -7.11
CA LEU A 16 3.24 -0.87 -7.04
C LEU A 16 4.54 -1.36 -7.71
N ALA A 17 4.59 -2.55 -8.31
CA ALA A 17 5.82 -3.06 -8.92
C ALA A 17 6.27 -2.21 -10.13
N GLY A 18 5.32 -1.50 -10.77
CA GLY A 18 5.59 -0.53 -11.85
C GLY A 18 5.82 0.90 -11.36
N ALA A 19 5.79 1.14 -10.05
CA ALA A 19 5.95 2.46 -9.47
C ALA A 19 7.40 2.96 -9.56
N THR A 20 7.57 4.28 -9.71
CA THR A 20 8.90 4.90 -9.69
C THR A 20 9.28 5.23 -8.25
N PHE A 21 10.15 4.43 -7.63
CA PHE A 21 10.76 4.71 -6.33
C PHE A 21 12.02 5.59 -6.48
N PRO A 22 12.33 6.47 -5.51
CA PRO A 22 11.61 6.70 -4.26
C PRO A 22 10.29 7.46 -4.44
N ILE A 23 9.33 7.15 -3.59
CA ILE A 23 8.09 7.90 -3.48
C ILE A 23 8.28 8.87 -2.32
N ASP A 24 8.37 10.15 -2.61
CA ASP A 24 8.57 11.22 -1.62
C ASP A 24 7.26 11.92 -1.22
N THR A 25 6.19 11.74 -1.99
CA THR A 25 4.89 12.38 -1.75
C THR A 25 3.73 11.39 -1.79
N PRO A 26 2.66 11.65 -1.01
CA PRO A 26 1.44 10.85 -1.06
C PRO A 26 0.79 10.87 -2.44
N GLU A 27 0.92 11.95 -3.21
CA GLU A 27 0.44 12.01 -4.60
C GLU A 27 1.21 11.04 -5.51
N ARG A 28 2.55 10.98 -5.42
CA ARG A 28 3.36 9.99 -6.16
C ARG A 28 2.98 8.57 -5.76
N LEU A 29 2.67 8.34 -4.48
CA LEU A 29 2.23 7.04 -3.98
C LEU A 29 0.90 6.63 -4.62
N ILE A 30 -0.03 7.58 -4.73
CA ILE A 30 -1.34 7.35 -5.35
C ILE A 30 -1.15 7.12 -6.86
N ASP A 31 -0.39 7.95 -7.55
CA ASP A 31 -0.13 7.84 -8.99
C ASP A 31 0.56 6.52 -9.38
N ALA A 32 1.36 5.98 -8.45
CA ALA A 32 2.02 4.70 -8.59
C ALA A 32 1.07 3.49 -8.61
N PHE A 33 -0.17 3.65 -8.13
CA PHE A 33 -1.17 2.59 -8.19
C PHE A 33 -2.02 2.67 -9.46
N PRO A 34 -2.33 1.53 -10.11
CA PRO A 34 -3.15 1.50 -11.32
C PRO A 34 -4.57 2.04 -11.13
N ALA A 35 -5.12 1.97 -9.90
CA ALA A 35 -6.41 2.56 -9.54
C ALA A 35 -6.26 3.70 -8.52
N GLY A 36 -5.04 4.21 -8.31
CA GLY A 36 -4.83 5.33 -7.39
C GLY A 36 -5.24 5.03 -5.95
N ALA A 37 -5.83 6.04 -5.31
CA ALA A 37 -6.37 5.99 -3.96
C ALA A 37 -7.55 5.00 -3.84
N ASP A 38 -8.21 4.67 -4.95
CA ASP A 38 -9.31 3.71 -5.04
C ASP A 38 -8.84 2.25 -5.16
N THR A 39 -7.53 2.01 -5.23
CA THR A 39 -6.98 0.65 -5.26
C THR A 39 -7.46 -0.11 -4.02
N THR A 40 -8.42 -1.01 -4.23
CA THR A 40 -9.06 -1.74 -3.16
C THR A 40 -8.42 -3.10 -3.04
N CYS A 41 -7.73 -3.35 -1.94
CA CYS A 41 -7.23 -4.65 -1.57
C CYS A 41 -8.31 -5.35 -0.74
N GLN A 42 -8.97 -6.33 -1.36
CA GLN A 42 -9.90 -7.21 -0.67
C GLN A 42 -9.31 -8.60 -0.55
N VAL A 43 -9.26 -9.12 0.67
CA VAL A 43 -8.85 -10.49 0.96
C VAL A 43 -9.86 -11.10 1.93
N GLY A 44 -10.61 -12.08 1.43
CA GLY A 44 -11.72 -12.68 2.17
C GLY A 44 -12.78 -11.62 2.51
N GLU A 45 -13.04 -11.44 3.80
CA GLU A 45 -14.00 -10.46 4.34
C GLU A 45 -13.38 -9.08 4.60
N LEU A 46 -12.06 -8.97 4.47
CA LEU A 46 -11.32 -7.76 4.82
C LEU A 46 -11.09 -6.91 3.56
N LYS A 47 -11.59 -5.68 3.59
CA LYS A 47 -11.52 -4.72 2.49
C LYS A 47 -10.81 -3.46 2.99
N MET A 48 -9.70 -3.12 2.35
CA MET A 48 -8.97 -1.89 2.62
C MET A 48 -8.55 -1.22 1.32
N THR A 49 -8.71 0.09 1.23
CA THR A 49 -8.25 0.86 0.06
C THR A 49 -6.83 1.40 0.29
N ALA A 50 -6.06 1.53 -0.78
CA ALA A 50 -4.73 2.11 -0.77
C ALA A 50 -4.76 3.57 -0.31
N GLY A 51 -5.84 4.32 -0.59
CA GLY A 51 -6.04 5.66 -0.09
C GLY A 51 -6.23 5.73 1.43
N GLU A 52 -7.04 4.83 2.00
CA GLU A 52 -7.22 4.78 3.46
C GLU A 52 -5.93 4.34 4.16
N ALA A 53 -5.24 3.38 3.58
CA ALA A 53 -3.95 2.95 4.05
C ALA A 53 -2.88 4.04 3.92
N GLY A 54 -2.88 4.79 2.82
CA GLY A 54 -2.00 5.93 2.57
C GLY A 54 -2.26 7.11 3.51
N LYS A 55 -3.50 7.32 3.95
CA LYS A 55 -3.84 8.32 5.00
C LYS A 55 -3.35 7.93 6.39
N LEU A 56 -3.19 6.63 6.66
CA LEU A 56 -2.58 6.17 7.92
C LEU A 56 -1.07 6.44 7.94
N LEU A 57 -0.43 6.53 6.77
CA LEU A 57 0.97 6.91 6.62
C LEU A 57 1.13 8.41 6.87
N LYS A 58 2.15 8.79 7.64
CA LYS A 58 2.46 10.21 7.85
C LYS A 58 3.43 10.67 6.78
N SER A 59 3.40 11.95 6.43
CA SER A 59 4.39 12.56 5.53
C SER A 59 5.83 12.46 6.07
N THR A 60 6.01 12.14 7.36
CA THR A 60 7.30 11.87 8.00
C THR A 60 7.86 10.48 7.71
N ASP A 61 7.04 9.54 7.24
CA ASP A 61 7.46 8.20 6.82
C ASP A 61 7.96 8.19 5.37
N PHE A 62 7.76 9.28 4.63
CA PHE A 62 8.33 9.47 3.31
C PHE A 62 9.81 9.89 3.43
N PRO A 63 10.69 9.43 2.52
CA PRO A 63 10.37 8.70 1.30
C PRO A 63 10.29 7.19 1.46
N PHE A 64 9.32 6.57 0.79
CA PHE A 64 9.28 5.13 0.62
C PHE A 64 10.29 4.70 -0.43
N GLN A 65 11.15 3.76 -0.06
CA GLN A 65 12.21 3.25 -0.94
C GLN A 65 11.76 2.03 -1.75
N SER A 66 10.64 1.40 -1.38
CA SER A 66 10.14 0.20 -2.04
C SER A 66 8.66 -0.02 -1.84
N ALA A 67 8.02 -0.64 -2.83
CA ALA A 67 6.62 -1.07 -2.80
C ALA A 67 6.32 -1.96 -1.59
N LYS A 68 7.28 -2.81 -1.25
CA LYS A 68 7.22 -3.71 -0.11
C LYS A 68 7.07 -2.97 1.21
N GLN A 69 7.75 -1.83 1.36
CA GLN A 69 7.75 -1.01 2.57
C GLN A 69 6.41 -0.31 2.75
N VAL A 70 5.85 0.23 1.66
CA VAL A 70 4.48 0.78 1.64
C VAL A 70 3.49 -0.29 2.07
N ALA A 71 3.54 -1.45 1.41
CA ALA A 71 2.63 -2.55 1.68
C ALA A 71 2.71 -3.03 3.13
N ASP A 72 3.92 -3.11 3.71
CA ASP A 72 4.14 -3.59 5.08
C ASP A 72 3.62 -2.60 6.14
N ILE A 73 3.85 -1.29 5.97
CA ILE A 73 3.31 -0.29 6.92
C ILE A 73 1.78 -0.22 6.82
N ILE A 74 1.22 -0.38 5.62
CA ILE A 74 -0.22 -0.40 5.40
C ILE A 74 -0.89 -1.53 6.17
N VAL A 75 -0.39 -2.77 6.05
CA VAL A 75 -0.94 -3.92 6.77
C VAL A 75 -0.70 -3.82 8.28
N ASP A 76 0.45 -3.29 8.69
CA ASP A 76 0.77 -3.06 10.11
C ASP A 76 -0.17 -2.02 10.75
N ARG A 77 -0.39 -0.88 10.07
CA ARG A 77 -1.32 0.17 10.53
C ARG A 77 -2.78 -0.25 10.48
N ALA A 78 -3.14 -1.17 9.58
CA ALA A 78 -4.47 -1.77 9.50
C ALA A 78 -4.74 -2.79 10.62
N GLY A 79 -3.72 -3.17 11.40
CA GLY A 79 -3.84 -4.12 12.51
C GLY A 79 -4.01 -5.57 12.04
N LEU A 80 -3.41 -5.93 10.89
CA LEU A 80 -3.44 -7.26 10.27
C LEU A 80 -2.21 -8.12 10.56
#